data_AF-A0A6I4HU41-F1
#
_entry.id   AF-A0A6I4HU41-F1
#
_cell.length_a   1.000
_cell.length_b   1.000
_cell.length_c   1.000
_cell.angle_alpha   90.00
_cell.angle_beta   90.00
_cell.angle_gamma   90.00
#
_symmetry.space_group_name_H-M   'P 1'
#
loop_
_entity.id
_entity.type
_entity.pdbx_description
1 polymer ?
#
loop_
_entity_poly.entity_id
_entity_poly.type
_entity_poly.pdbx_seq_one_letter_code
_entity_poly.pdbx_strand_id
1 'polypeptide(L)'
;LRTEIVLGLTIGIMTMAKAITGIEDLAGDVDLDFPEPEGFDKYRSKLSSTIRFNQPHLISSFDKKYLGFKLVNADPIASQIAINQCEA
;
A
#
# COMPACT_ATOMS: atom_id res chain seq x y z
N LEU A 1 2.16 11.02 16.46
CA LEU A 1 3.14 11.19 15.36
C LEU A 1 3.53 9.88 14.65
N ARG A 2 4.30 8.95 15.26
CA ARG A 2 4.72 7.70 14.56
C ARG A 2 3.54 6.93 13.97
N THR A 3 2.53 6.65 14.79
CA THR A 3 1.30 5.93 14.42
C THR A 3 0.58 6.59 13.23
N GLU A 4 0.43 7.90 13.25
CA GLU A 4 -0.24 8.66 12.19
C GLU A 4 0.55 8.62 10.88
N ILE A 5 1.89 8.75 10.97
CA ILE A 5 2.77 8.65 9.81
C ILE A 5 2.68 7.25 9.20
N VAL A 6 2.77 6.18 10.00
CA VAL A 6 2.70 4.80 9.51
C VAL A 6 1.33 4.51 8.88
N LEU A 7 0.25 4.97 9.51
CA LEU A 7 -1.09 4.78 8.98
C LEU A 7 -1.28 5.55 7.66
N GLY A 8 -0.85 6.81 7.62
CA GLY A 8 -0.89 7.63 6.41
C GLY A 8 -0.06 7.04 5.28
N LEU A 9 1.13 6.52 5.58
CA LEU A 9 1.99 5.84 4.61
C LEU A 9 1.31 4.57 4.07
N THR A 10 0.72 3.76 4.95
CA THR A 10 0.00 2.53 4.56
C THR A 10 -1.15 2.84 3.60
N ILE A 11 -1.98 3.83 3.93
CA ILE A 11 -3.10 4.26 3.08
C ILE A 11 -2.58 4.84 1.75
N GLY A 12 -1.50 5.63 1.80
CA GLY A 12 -0.85 6.20 0.62
C GLY A 12 -0.34 5.12 -0.33
N ILE A 13 0.36 4.12 0.19
CA ILE A 13 0.86 2.98 -0.59
C ILE A 13 -0.30 2.22 -1.24
N MET A 14 -1.36 1.91 -0.50
CA MET A 14 -2.55 1.23 -1.04
C MET A 14 -3.21 2.06 -2.16
N THR A 15 -3.34 3.37 -1.97
CA THR A 15 -3.91 4.28 -2.96
C THR A 15 -3.07 4.32 -4.23
N MET A 16 -1.75 4.40 -4.09
CA MET A 16 -0.81 4.36 -5.22
C MET A 16 -0.89 3.02 -5.97
N ALA A 17 -1.00 1.90 -5.24
CA ALA A 17 -1.11 0.59 -5.87
C ALA A 17 -2.35 0.51 -6.78
N LYS A 18 -3.50 1.03 -6.34
CA LYS A 18 -4.70 1.12 -7.18
C LYS A 18 -4.47 2.00 -8.41
N ALA A 19 -3.88 3.18 -8.22
CA ALA A 19 -3.63 4.12 -9.32
C ALA A 19 -2.67 3.57 -10.38
N ILE A 20 -1.63 2.83 -9.96
CA ILE A 20 -0.59 2.33 -10.85
C ILE A 20 -1.01 1.01 -11.54
N THR A 21 -1.85 0.19 -10.91
CA THR A 21 -2.32 -1.10 -11.49
C THR A 21 -3.68 -0.98 -12.18
N GLY A 22 -4.46 0.07 -11.88
CA GLY A 22 -5.82 0.26 -12.38
C GLY A 22 -6.84 -0.69 -11.75
N ILE A 23 -6.49 -1.34 -10.64
CA ILE A 23 -7.33 -2.36 -9.98
C ILE A 23 -7.86 -1.79 -8.66
N GLU A 24 -9.18 -1.69 -8.57
CA GLU A 24 -9.88 -1.10 -7.42
C GLU A 24 -9.94 -2.05 -6.20
N ASP A 25 -10.00 -3.36 -6.46
CA ASP A 25 -10.17 -4.40 -5.44
C ASP A 25 -8.85 -5.05 -5.03
N LEU A 26 -7.81 -4.23 -4.83
CA LEU A 26 -6.59 -4.69 -4.18
C LEU A 26 -6.85 -4.89 -2.68
N ALA A 27 -6.64 -6.12 -2.22
CA ALA A 27 -6.81 -6.53 -0.83
C ALA A 27 -5.47 -7.06 -0.28
N GLY A 28 -5.12 -6.64 0.93
CA GLY A 28 -3.96 -7.15 1.64
C GLY A 28 -4.21 -7.26 3.14
N ASP A 29 -3.25 -7.83 3.83
CA ASP A 29 -3.21 -7.89 5.28
C ASP A 29 -2.11 -6.96 5.78
N VAL A 30 -2.48 -6.00 6.64
CA VAL A 30 -1.52 -5.10 7.29
C VAL A 30 -1.47 -5.38 8.79
N ASP A 31 -0.27 -5.68 9.25
CA ASP A 31 0.09 -5.83 10.64
C ASP A 31 0.69 -4.53 11.14
N LEU A 32 0.10 -3.96 12.18
CA LEU A 32 0.54 -2.74 12.83
C LEU A 32 0.99 -3.06 14.25
N ASP A 33 2.19 -2.60 14.60
CA ASP A 33 2.84 -2.88 15.89
C ASP A 33 2.41 -1.97 17.03
N PHE A 34 1.30 -1.26 16.84
CA PHE A 34 0.73 -0.33 17.79
C PHE A 34 -0.75 -0.63 18.03
N PRO A 35 -1.33 -0.16 19.15
CA PRO A 35 -2.75 -0.34 19.44
C PRO A 35 -3.62 0.43 18.46
N GLU A 36 -4.85 -0.06 18.27
CA GLU A 36 -5.84 0.59 17.43
C GLU A 36 -6.09 2.04 17.90
N PRO A 37 -5.93 3.05 17.03
CA PRO A 37 -6.24 4.43 17.38
C PRO A 37 -7.72 4.62 17.69
N GLU A 38 -8.02 5.54 18.61
CA GLU A 38 -9.40 5.88 18.94
C GLU A 38 -10.17 6.35 17.70
N GLY A 39 -11.36 5.78 17.49
CA GLY A 39 -12.21 6.12 16.36
C GLY A 39 -11.76 5.54 15.01
N PHE A 40 -10.81 4.60 14.98
CA PHE A 40 -10.40 3.91 13.75
C PHE A 40 -11.52 3.05 13.15
N ASP A 41 -12.43 2.53 13.97
CA ASP A 41 -13.54 1.65 13.58
C ASP A 41 -14.37 2.21 12.41
N LYS A 42 -14.60 3.53 12.38
CA LYS A 42 -15.35 4.23 11.31
C LYS A 42 -14.72 4.12 9.91
N TYR A 43 -13.46 3.69 9.82
CA TYR A 43 -12.74 3.49 8.56
C TYR A 43 -12.68 2.03 8.14
N ARG A 44 -12.98 1.06 9.01
CA ARG A 44 -12.87 -0.38 8.69
C ARG A 44 -13.67 -0.78 7.46
N SER A 45 -14.87 -0.25 7.30
CA SER A 45 -15.73 -0.52 6.14
C SER A 45 -15.27 0.14 4.83
N LYS A 46 -14.37 1.12 4.91
CA LYS A 46 -13.85 1.85 3.75
C LYS A 46 -12.56 1.23 3.18
N LEU A 47 -11.97 0.29 3.93
CA LEU A 47 -10.71 -0.33 3.58
C LEU A 47 -11.00 -1.72 3.01
N SER A 48 -10.49 -2.00 1.81
CA SER A 48 -10.54 -3.32 1.18
C SER A 48 -9.57 -4.32 1.80
N SER A 49 -8.68 -3.84 2.67
CA SER A 49 -7.61 -4.60 3.29
C SER A 49 -7.88 -4.86 4.76
N THR A 50 -7.49 -6.04 5.25
CA THR A 50 -7.55 -6.40 6.66
C THR A 50 -6.45 -5.67 7.41
N ILE A 51 -6.78 -5.03 8.53
CA ILE A 51 -5.81 -4.37 9.40
C ILE A 51 -5.86 -4.99 10.79
N ARG A 52 -4.70 -5.49 11.23
CA ARG A 52 -4.48 -6.10 12.54
C ARG A 52 -3.55 -5.21 13.36
N PHE A 53 -4.02 -4.78 14.52
CA PHE A 53 -3.24 -3.98 15.47
C PHE A 53 -2.57 -4.90 16.51
N ASN A 54 -1.64 -4.33 17.29
CA ASN A 54 -0.88 -5.04 18.33
C ASN A 54 -0.11 -6.28 17.82
N GLN A 55 0.47 -6.18 16.62
CA GLN A 55 1.31 -7.23 16.05
C GLN A 55 2.79 -7.04 16.44
N PRO A 56 3.64 -8.08 16.41
CA PRO A 56 5.05 -7.94 16.78
C PRO A 56 5.85 -7.04 15.82
N HIS A 57 5.41 -6.91 14.56
CA HIS A 57 6.10 -6.19 13.51
C HIS A 57 5.12 -5.46 12.58
N LEU A 58 5.60 -4.36 11.98
CA LEU A 58 4.92 -3.66 10.89
C LEU A 58 5.13 -4.43 9.57
N ILE A 59 4.09 -5.09 9.06
CA ILE A 59 4.17 -5.91 7.84
C ILE A 59 2.96 -5.63 6.95
N SER A 60 3.18 -5.55 5.64
CA SER A 60 2.11 -5.53 4.64
C SER A 60 2.25 -6.74 3.73
N SER A 61 1.19 -7.53 3.62
CA SER A 61 1.13 -8.80 2.91
C SER A 61 0.05 -8.73 1.84
N PHE A 62 0.30 -9.30 0.68
CA PHE A 62 -0.67 -9.34 -0.41
C PHE A 62 -0.48 -10.59 -1.28
N ASP A 63 -1.50 -10.90 -2.07
CA ASP A 63 -1.45 -12.06 -2.96
C ASP A 63 -0.39 -11.87 -4.06
N LYS A 64 0.49 -12.86 -4.21
CA LYS A 64 1.57 -12.87 -5.20
C LYS A 64 1.07 -12.56 -6.62
N LYS A 65 -0.17 -12.90 -6.97
CA LYS A 65 -0.75 -12.62 -8.30
C LYS A 65 -0.70 -11.15 -8.67
N TYR A 66 -0.70 -10.25 -7.68
CA TYR A 66 -0.65 -8.80 -7.92
C TYR A 66 0.67 -8.35 -8.54
N LEU A 67 1.77 -9.10 -8.34
CA LEU A 67 3.05 -8.81 -9.00
C LEU A 67 3.02 -9.05 -10.51
N GLY A 68 2.04 -9.80 -11.02
CA GLY A 68 1.85 -10.02 -12.45
C GLY A 68 0.98 -8.96 -13.13
N PHE A 69 0.44 -8.00 -12.37
CA PHE A 69 -0.39 -6.95 -12.96
C PHE A 69 0.44 -5.98 -13.79
N LYS A 70 -0.08 -5.65 -14.97
CA LYS A 70 0.49 -4.60 -15.80
C LYS A 70 0.29 -3.27 -15.09
N LEU A 71 1.32 -2.44 -15.08
CA LEU A 71 1.16 -1.06 -14.64
C LEU A 71 0.47 -0.30 -15.77
N VAL A 72 -0.65 0.38 -15.48
CA VAL A 72 -1.51 1.03 -16.49
C VAL A 72 -0.75 2.08 -17.30
N ASN A 73 0.25 2.70 -16.68
CA ASN A 73 1.06 3.77 -17.27
C ASN A 73 2.50 3.31 -17.58
N ALA A 74 2.77 2.00 -17.67
CA ALA A 74 4.10 1.51 -18.02
C ALA A 74 4.46 1.88 -19.47
N ASP A 75 5.32 2.89 -19.62
CA ASP A 75 6.02 3.21 -20.86
C ASP A 75 7.50 2.78 -20.73
N PRO A 76 7.98 1.85 -21.56
CA PRO A 76 9.37 1.37 -21.51
C PRO A 76 10.39 2.47 -21.82
N ILE A 77 10.05 3.47 -22.65
CA ILE A 77 10.94 4.59 -22.97
C ILE A 77 11.07 5.50 -21.74
N ALA A 78 9.95 5.86 -21.11
CA ALA A 78 9.97 6.65 -19.88
C ALA A 78 10.70 5.93 -18.74
N SER A 79 10.54 4.60 -18.63
CA SER A 79 11.23 3.78 -17.63
C SER A 79 12.75 3.83 -17.82
N GLN A 80 13.23 3.73 -19.06
CA GLN A 80 14.66 3.81 -19.35
C GLN A 80 15.23 5.21 -19.06
N ILE A 81 14.48 6.27 -19.36
CA ILE A 81 14.88 7.65 -19.03
C ILE A 81 15.00 7.82 -17.52
N ALA A 82 14.04 7.31 -16.74
CA ALA A 82 14.06 7.38 -15.29
C ALA A 82 15.29 6.67 -14.69
N ILE A 83 15.63 5.47 -15.18
CA ILE A 83 16.83 4.74 -14.74
C ILE A 83 18.09 5.58 -15.01
N ASN A 84 18.23 6.10 -16.23
CA ASN A 84 19.41 6.87 -16.63
C ASN A 84 19.55 8.21 -15.88
N GLN A 85 18.48 8.76 -15.32
CA GLN A 85 18.51 10.04 -14.60
C GLN A 85 18.61 9.89 -13.08
N CYS A 86 18.17 8.75 -12.52
CA CYS A 86 18.13 8.52 -11.08
C CYS A 86 19.26 7.60 -10.58
N GLU A 87 19.81 6.74 -11.43
CA GLU A 87 20.85 5.75 -11.07
C GLU A 87 22.20 6.01 -11.75
N ALA A 88 22.37 7.17 -12.41
CA ALA A 88 23.63 7.61 -13.03
C ALA A 88 24.53 8.40 -12.06
#